data_AF-A0A645ECG0-F1
#
_entry.id   AF-A0A645ECG0-F1
#
_cell.length_a   1.000
_cell.length_b   1.000
_cell.length_c   1.000
_cell.angle_alpha   90.00
_cell.angle_beta   90.00
_cell.angle_gamma   90.00
#
_symmetry.space_group_name_H-M   'P 1'
#
loop_
_entity.id
_entity.type
_entity.pdbx_description
1 polymer ?
#
loop_
_entity_poly.entity_id
_entity_poly.type
_entity_poly.pdbx_seq_one_letter_code
_entity_poly.pdbx_strand_id
1 'polypeptide(L)'
;MLREEPALLGALHQNVSHLRAGLRQLGWEVAESPSPVMCLQGSGKMNLLQVRDRLFAQGIAVEYVTSYPSAPPGGGLRLAVFATHTTVQIERLLKGLREAL
;
A
#
# COMPACT_ATOMS: atom_id res chain seq x y z
N MET A 1 -22.23 -9.10 -8.84
CA MET A 1 -21.72 -8.23 -7.74
C MET A 1 -20.99 -9.10 -6.73
N LEU A 2 -19.89 -8.64 -6.10
CA LEU A 2 -18.93 -9.34 -5.20
C LEU A 2 -19.42 -10.51 -4.28
N ARG A 3 -20.72 -10.67 -4.04
CA ARG A 3 -21.33 -11.85 -3.42
C ARG A 3 -21.25 -13.12 -4.28
N GLU A 4 -21.07 -12.98 -5.59
CA GLU A 4 -21.09 -14.11 -6.54
C GLU A 4 -19.74 -14.82 -6.69
N GLU A 5 -18.64 -14.25 -6.14
CA GLU A 5 -17.28 -14.80 -6.25
C GLU A 5 -16.56 -14.79 -4.89
N PRO A 6 -16.95 -15.67 -3.95
CA PRO A 6 -16.40 -15.69 -2.59
C PRO A 6 -14.89 -15.97 -2.55
N ALA A 7 -14.38 -16.70 -3.55
CA ALA A 7 -12.95 -16.97 -3.68
C ALA A 7 -12.12 -15.69 -3.96
N LEU A 8 -12.61 -14.79 -4.82
CA LEU A 8 -11.92 -13.52 -5.10
C LEU A 8 -11.94 -12.60 -3.89
N LEU A 9 -13.04 -12.57 -3.15
CA LEU A 9 -13.13 -11.79 -1.91
C LEU A 9 -12.16 -12.33 -0.84
N GLY A 10 -12.08 -13.65 -0.69
CA GLY A 10 -11.12 -14.31 0.20
C GLY A 10 -9.67 -13.98 -0.17
N ALA A 11 -9.32 -14.09 -1.45
CA ALA A 11 -7.98 -13.73 -1.94
C ALA A 11 -7.65 -12.25 -1.72
N LEU A 12 -8.61 -11.35 -1.99
CA LEU A 12 -8.44 -9.92 -1.72
C LEU A 12 -8.16 -9.66 -0.24
N HIS A 13 -8.94 -10.24 0.66
CA HIS A 13 -8.76 -10.06 2.10
C HIS A 13 -7.41 -10.61 2.59
N GLN A 14 -6.99 -11.77 2.08
CA GLN A 14 -5.67 -12.33 2.37
C GLN A 14 -4.55 -11.39 1.92
N ASN A 15 -4.65 -10.86 0.69
CA ASN A 15 -3.69 -9.92 0.15
C ASN A 15 -3.63 -8.61 0.94
N VAL A 16 -4.78 -8.06 1.33
CA VAL A 16 -4.88 -6.86 2.16
C VAL A 16 -4.27 -7.08 3.53
N SER A 17 -4.60 -8.20 4.18
CA SER A 17 -4.05 -8.57 5.50
C SER A 17 -2.53 -8.73 5.44
N HIS A 18 -2.03 -9.43 4.43
CA HIS A 18 -0.60 -9.67 4.23
C HIS A 18 0.17 -8.36 4.00
N LEU A 19 -0.32 -7.48 3.13
CA LEU A 19 0.31 -6.18 2.92
C LEU A 19 0.28 -5.31 4.19
N ARG A 20 -0.85 -5.26 4.92
CA ARG A 20 -0.95 -4.50 6.18
C ARG A 20 0.04 -5.00 7.23
N ALA A 21 0.15 -6.31 7.39
CA ALA A 21 1.10 -6.91 8.33
C ALA A 21 2.55 -6.51 7.98
N GLY A 22 2.93 -6.61 6.71
CA GLY A 22 4.27 -6.20 6.26
C GLY A 22 4.53 -4.70 6.44
N LEU A 23 3.56 -3.85 6.14
CA LEU A 23 3.68 -2.40 6.34
C LEU A 23 3.90 -2.04 7.82
N ARG A 24 3.19 -2.70 8.75
CA ARG A 24 3.40 -2.50 10.19
C ARG A 24 4.79 -2.94 10.65
N GLN A 25 5.31 -4.05 10.10
CA GLN A 25 6.69 -4.49 10.37
C GLN A 25 7.74 -3.48 9.88
N LEU A 26 7.43 -2.72 8.83
CA LEU A 26 8.26 -1.63 8.33
C LEU A 26 8.09 -0.32 9.13
N GLY A 27 7.24 -0.30 10.16
CA GLY A 27 7.02 0.86 11.02
C GLY A 27 5.97 1.85 10.52
N TRP A 28 5.19 1.49 9.50
CA TRP A 28 4.06 2.34 9.06
C TRP A 28 2.86 2.17 9.97
N GLU A 29 2.21 3.29 10.29
CA GLU A 29 0.92 3.29 10.98
C GLU A 29 -0.20 3.00 9.98
N VAL A 30 -0.74 1.79 10.05
CA VAL A 30 -1.83 1.37 9.16
C VAL A 30 -2.98 0.80 9.99
N ALA A 31 -4.14 1.48 9.93
CA ALA A 31 -5.36 1.04 10.61
C ALA A 31 -5.78 -0.37 10.16
N GLU A 32 -6.41 -1.15 11.04
CA GLU A 32 -7.07 -2.38 10.62
C GLU A 32 -8.33 -2.04 9.82
N SER A 33 -8.39 -2.52 8.57
CA SER A 33 -9.53 -2.29 7.71
C SER A 33 -9.57 -3.34 6.58
N PRO A 34 -10.76 -3.84 6.21
CA PRO A 34 -10.91 -4.69 5.04
C PRO A 34 -10.74 -3.92 3.72
N SER A 35 -10.55 -2.58 3.76
CA SER A 35 -10.39 -1.76 2.57
C SER A 35 -9.19 -2.21 1.73
N PRO A 36 -9.36 -2.47 0.42
CA PRO A 36 -8.28 -2.81 -0.50
C PRO A 36 -7.41 -1.62 -0.89
N VAL A 37 -7.87 -0.41 -0.59
CA VAL A 37 -7.11 0.83 -0.80
C VAL A 37 -6.61 1.34 0.54
N MET A 38 -5.33 1.69 0.57
CA MET A 38 -4.64 2.20 1.75
C MET A 38 -3.90 3.48 1.40
N CYS A 39 -3.85 4.41 2.35
CA CYS A 39 -3.06 5.63 2.24
C CYS A 39 -2.01 5.62 3.34
N LEU A 40 -0.74 5.52 2.97
CA LEU A 40 0.38 5.59 3.90
C LEU A 40 0.75 7.05 4.13
N GLN A 41 0.81 7.44 5.39
CA GLN A 41 1.19 8.78 5.78
C GLN A 41 2.68 8.78 6.08
N GLY A 42 3.41 9.74 5.51
CA GLY A 42 4.84 9.89 5.78
C GLY A 42 5.05 10.30 7.22
N SER A 43 6.02 9.70 7.90
CA SER A 43 6.45 10.11 9.22
C SER A 43 7.74 10.94 9.14
N GLY A 44 7.85 11.98 9.99
CA GLY A 44 9.06 12.80 10.10
C GLY A 44 9.42 13.54 8.81
N LYS A 45 10.66 13.34 8.32
CA LYS A 45 11.23 14.02 7.13
C LYS A 45 11.12 13.19 5.84
N MET A 46 10.30 12.13 5.83
CA MET A 46 10.20 11.23 4.69
C MET A 46 9.64 11.92 3.47
N ASN A 47 10.37 11.88 2.35
CA ASN A 47 9.90 12.42 1.08
C ASN A 47 9.16 11.34 0.29
N LEU A 48 7.84 11.28 0.47
CA LEU A 48 6.96 10.30 -0.19
C LEU A 48 6.99 10.39 -1.72
N LEU A 49 7.27 11.57 -2.29
CA LEU A 49 7.44 11.74 -3.73
C LEU A 49 8.67 10.96 -4.23
N GLN A 50 9.79 11.05 -3.50
CA GLN A 50 11.00 10.29 -3.83
C GLN A 50 10.80 8.78 -3.65
N VAL A 51 10.05 8.37 -2.61
CA VAL A 51 9.69 6.96 -2.41
C VAL A 51 8.88 6.44 -3.61
N ARG A 52 7.87 7.19 -4.05
CA ARG A 52 7.09 6.87 -5.26
C ARG A 52 8.00 6.70 -6.48
N ASP A 53 8.91 7.64 -6.72
CA ASP A 53 9.78 7.62 -7.90
C ASP A 53 10.74 6.43 -7.89
N ARG A 54 11.29 6.09 -6.73
CA ARG A 54 12.14 4.90 -6.57
C ARG A 54 11.37 3.61 -6.84
N LEU A 55 10.17 3.48 -6.28
CA LEU A 55 9.30 2.33 -6.55
C LEU A 55 8.95 2.23 -8.03
N PHE A 56 8.65 3.36 -8.67
CA PHE A 56 8.33 3.39 -10.10
C PHE A 56 9.52 2.96 -10.96
N ALA A 57 10.74 3.39 -10.62
CA ALA A 57 11.97 2.94 -11.27
C ALA A 57 12.21 1.42 -11.11
N GLN A 58 11.69 0.81 -10.04
CA GLN A 58 11.69 -0.65 -9.83
C GLN A 58 10.51 -1.36 -10.54
N GLY A 59 9.70 -0.64 -11.32
CA GLY A 59 8.52 -1.19 -12.01
C GLY A 59 7.29 -1.37 -11.10
N ILE A 60 7.22 -0.65 -9.98
CA ILE A 60 6.13 -0.71 -9.01
C ILE A 60 5.39 0.64 -9.03
N ALA A 61 4.17 0.64 -9.57
CA ALA A 61 3.37 1.85 -9.67
C ALA A 61 2.54 2.08 -8.40
N VAL A 62 2.75 3.24 -7.78
CA VAL A 62 2.01 3.74 -6.62
C VAL A 62 1.73 5.23 -6.81
N GLU A 63 0.68 5.76 -6.18
CA GLU A 63 0.30 7.16 -6.37
C GLU A 63 0.66 8.00 -5.14
N TYR A 64 1.27 9.16 -5.34
CA TYR A 64 1.49 10.14 -4.27
C TYR A 64 0.40 11.21 -4.32
N VAL A 65 -0.47 11.23 -3.31
CA VAL A 65 -1.61 12.13 -3.24
C VAL A 65 -1.35 13.25 -2.23
N THR A 66 -1.50 14.50 -2.64
CA THR A 66 -1.34 15.69 -1.78
C THR A 66 -2.68 16.36 -1.44
N SER A 67 -3.70 16.14 -2.26
CA SER A 67 -5.00 16.80 -2.17
C SER A 67 -6.11 15.80 -1.81
N TYR A 68 -6.15 15.36 -0.56
CA TYR A 68 -7.33 14.68 -0.01
C TYR A 68 -7.87 15.50 1.16
N PRO A 69 -9.19 15.67 1.32
CA PRO A 69 -9.77 16.42 2.45
C PRO A 69 -9.35 15.87 3.83
N SER A 70 -8.85 14.63 3.86
CA SER A 70 -8.37 13.91 5.04
C SER A 70 -6.86 13.65 5.01
N ALA A 71 -6.11 14.26 4.09
CA ALA A 71 -4.67 14.08 4.01
C ALA A 71 -3.97 14.92 5.10
N PRO A 72 -3.04 14.35 5.87
CA PRO A 72 -2.20 15.11 6.79
C PRO A 72 -1.30 16.11 6.03
N PRO A 73 -0.75 17.11 6.73
CA PRO A 73 0.27 17.98 6.16
C PRO A 73 1.46 17.14 5.67
N GLY A 74 1.70 17.08 4.35
CA GLY A 74 2.77 16.27 3.75
C GLY A 74 2.33 15.23 2.71
N GLY A 75 1.01 15.02 2.52
CA GLY A 75 0.47 14.08 1.54
C GLY A 75 0.61 12.61 1.97
N GLY A 76 0.20 11.68 1.10
CA GLY A 76 0.20 10.25 1.40
C GLY A 76 0.47 9.39 0.16
N LEU A 77 1.03 8.20 0.39
CA LEU A 77 1.26 7.21 -0.66
C LEU A 77 0.06 6.26 -0.73
N ARG A 78 -0.70 6.31 -1.82
CA ARG A 78 -1.90 5.51 -2.03
C ARG A 78 -1.55 4.19 -2.70
N LEU A 79 -1.86 3.10 -2.01
CA LEU A 79 -1.69 1.72 -2.47
C LEU A 79 -3.06 1.11 -2.76
N ALA A 80 -3.19 0.42 -3.89
CA ALA A 80 -4.40 -0.32 -4.26
C ALA A 80 -4.04 -1.80 -4.45
N VAL A 81 -4.64 -2.65 -3.61
CA VAL A 81 -4.47 -4.10 -3.65
C VAL A 81 -5.63 -4.73 -4.41
N PHE A 82 -5.34 -5.78 -5.15
CA PHE A 82 -6.33 -6.52 -5.93
C PHE A 82 -6.27 -8.01 -5.58
N ALA A 83 -7.36 -8.74 -5.81
CA ALA A 83 -7.43 -10.18 -5.59
C ALA A 83 -6.43 -10.97 -6.45
N THR A 84 -6.06 -10.41 -7.61
CA THR A 84 -5.14 -11.03 -8.58
C THR A 84 -3.67 -10.82 -8.26
N HIS A 85 -3.34 -10.00 -7.25
CA HIS A 85 -1.96 -9.87 -6.80
C HIS A 85 -1.49 -11.17 -6.17
N THR A 86 -0.27 -11.60 -6.50
CA THR A 86 0.36 -12.74 -5.84
C THR A 86 1.09 -12.28 -4.58
N THR A 87 1.29 -13.20 -3.63
CA THR A 87 2.13 -12.96 -2.43
C THR A 87 3.51 -12.43 -2.82
N VAL A 88 4.12 -12.97 -3.89
CA VAL A 88 5.43 -12.53 -4.38
C VAL A 88 5.42 -11.06 -4.83
N GLN A 89 4.34 -10.59 -5.48
CA GLN A 89 4.21 -9.19 -5.86
C GLN A 89 4.06 -8.27 -4.65
N ILE A 90 3.31 -8.71 -3.63
CA ILE A 90 3.15 -7.96 -2.37
C ILE A 90 4.48 -7.87 -1.62
N GLU A 91 5.21 -8.98 -1.50
CA GLU A 91 6.54 -9.02 -0.90
C GLU A 91 7.54 -8.15 -1.66
N ARG A 92 7.46 -8.12 -3.00
CA ARG A 92 8.27 -7.21 -3.83
C ARG A 92 7.96 -5.74 -3.52
N LEU A 93 6.70 -5.36 -3.34
CA LEU A 93 6.31 -4.01 -2.92
C LEU A 93 6.86 -3.68 -1.53
N LEU A 94 6.72 -4.58 -0.56
CA LEU A 94 7.24 -4.39 0.80
C LEU A 94 8.77 -4.24 0.82
N LYS A 95 9.48 -5.04 0.04
CA LYS A 95 10.92 -4.92 -0.14
C LYS A 95 11.30 -3.59 -0.78
N GLY A 96 10.62 -3.21 -1.87
CA GLY A 96 10.87 -1.92 -2.53
C GLY A 96 10.62 -0.73 -1.61
N LEU A 97 9.57 -0.79 -0.77
CA LEU A 97 9.31 0.23 0.25
C LEU A 97 10.46 0.30 1.26
N ARG A 98 10.92 -0.84 1.78
CA ARG A 98 12.07 -0.89 2.71
C ARG A 98 13.34 -0.26 2.13
N GLU A 99 13.61 -0.49 0.85
CA GLU A 99 14.79 0.06 0.15
C GLU A 99 14.65 1.54 -0.20
N ALA A 100 13.40 2.03 -0.33
CA ALA A 100 13.11 3.40 -0.71
C ALA A 100 13.02 4.37 0.48
N LEU A 101 12.78 3.86 1.69
CA LEU A 101 12.85 4.58 2.98
C LEU A 101 14.26 5.12 3.26
#